data_AF-A0A499VID3-F1
#
_entry.id   AF-A0A499VID3-F1
#
_cell.length_a   1.000
_cell.length_b   1.000
_cell.length_c   1.000
_cell.angle_alpha   90.00
_cell.angle_beta   90.00
_cell.angle_gamma   90.00
#
_symmetry.space_group_name_H-M   'P 1'
#
loop_
_entity.id
_entity.type
_entity.pdbx_description
1 polymer ?
#
loop_
_entity_poly.entity_id
_entity_poly.type
_entity_poly.pdbx_seq_one_letter_code
_entity_poly.pdbx_strand_id
1 'polypeptide(L)'
;MPTSTRRARERANTRERIIEAALHVLETEGIAALTIRRIATDVEYSAPVVYQHFANKDALVLELVAHGHRLMLSEFSQAAQEPDTDRRMTRIASQYVRFAGEHPTSSRS
;
A
#
# COMPACT_ATOMS: atom_id res chain seq x y z
N MET A 1 -14.94 26.67 -13.60
CA MET A 1 -14.05 25.50 -13.74
C MET A 1 -14.49 24.34 -12.82
N PRO A 2 -15.39 23.42 -13.25
CA PRO A 2 -15.77 22.26 -12.44
C PRO A 2 -15.27 20.90 -12.99
N THR A 3 -15.00 20.80 -14.30
CA THR A 3 -14.77 19.52 -15.00
C THR A 3 -13.39 18.94 -14.76
N SER A 4 -12.39 19.80 -14.51
CA SER A 4 -11.00 19.38 -14.24
C SER A 4 -10.88 18.62 -12.91
N THR A 5 -11.56 19.12 -11.86
CA THR A 5 -11.53 18.52 -10.53
C THR A 5 -12.19 17.15 -10.49
N ARG A 6 -13.29 16.96 -11.23
CA ARG A 6 -13.96 15.66 -11.32
C ARG A 6 -13.08 14.59 -11.97
N ARG A 7 -12.48 14.91 -13.13
CA ARG A 7 -11.55 13.99 -13.81
C ARG A 7 -10.32 13.68 -12.98
N ALA A 8 -9.78 14.66 -12.26
CA ALA A 8 -8.65 14.44 -11.35
C ALA A 8 -9.02 13.50 -10.20
N ARG A 9 -10.22 13.67 -9.61
CA ARG A 9 -10.73 12.79 -8.55
C ARG A 9 -11.00 11.38 -9.05
N GLU A 10 -11.59 11.23 -10.23
CA GLU A 10 -11.80 9.93 -10.89
C GLU A 10 -10.44 9.24 -11.13
N ARG A 11 -9.44 9.97 -11.65
CA ARG A 11 -8.09 9.44 -11.87
C ARG A 11 -7.41 9.01 -10.56
N ALA A 12 -7.58 9.76 -9.48
CA ALA A 12 -7.04 9.42 -8.17
C ALA A 12 -7.70 8.15 -7.61
N ASN A 13 -9.02 8.03 -7.71
CA ASN A 13 -9.77 6.85 -7.26
C ASN A 13 -9.36 5.59 -8.06
N THR A 14 -9.22 5.69 -9.38
CA THR A 14 -8.69 4.58 -10.19
C THR A 14 -7.28 4.18 -9.75
N ARG A 15 -6.41 5.16 -9.44
CA ARG A 15 -5.06 4.88 -8.98
C ARG A 15 -5.07 4.12 -7.64
N GLU A 16 -5.93 4.50 -6.70
CA GLU A 16 -6.11 3.81 -5.42
C GLU A 16 -6.57 2.36 -5.62
N ARG A 17 -7.60 2.14 -6.44
CA ARG A 17 -8.08 0.78 -6.76
C ARG A 17 -7.01 -0.13 -7.35
N ILE A 18 -6.13 0.41 -8.19
CA ILE A 18 -4.99 -0.34 -8.74
C ILE A 18 -4.00 -0.73 -7.64
N ILE A 19 -3.75 0.15 -6.67
CA ILE A 19 -2.86 -0.13 -5.53
C ILE A 19 -3.47 -1.21 -4.64
N GLU A 20 -4.75 -1.10 -4.31
CA GLU A 20 -5.47 -2.09 -3.49
C GLU A 20 -5.46 -3.48 -4.12
N ALA A 21 -5.77 -3.58 -5.41
CA ALA A 21 -5.68 -4.85 -6.16
C ALA A 21 -4.26 -5.42 -6.17
N ALA A 22 -3.25 -4.56 -6.35
CA ALA A 22 -1.87 -5.00 -6.34
C ALA A 22 -1.40 -5.49 -4.95
N LEU A 23 -1.88 -4.86 -3.86
CA LEU A 23 -1.68 -5.38 -2.50
C LEU A 23 -2.37 -6.74 -2.31
N HIS A 24 -3.61 -6.87 -2.77
CA HIS A 24 -4.35 -8.13 -2.68
C HIS A 24 -3.64 -9.28 -3.39
N VAL A 25 -3.15 -9.05 -4.62
CA VAL A 25 -2.35 -10.04 -5.37
C VAL A 25 -1.05 -10.37 -4.63
N LEU A 26 -0.37 -9.36 -4.06
CA LEU A 26 0.86 -9.58 -3.30
C LEU A 26 0.61 -10.44 -2.06
N GLU A 27 -0.46 -10.20 -1.33
CA GLU A 27 -0.82 -10.91 -0.10
C GLU A 27 -1.29 -12.35 -0.36
N THR A 28 -2.04 -12.58 -1.44
CA THR A 28 -2.69 -13.87 -1.69
C THR A 28 -1.90 -14.80 -2.62
N GLU A 29 -1.17 -14.24 -3.58
CA GLU A 29 -0.46 -14.99 -4.63
C GLU A 29 1.05 -14.74 -4.62
N GLY A 30 1.52 -13.74 -3.87
CA GLY A 30 2.94 -13.42 -3.73
C GLY A 30 3.52 -12.60 -4.89
N ILE A 31 4.79 -12.23 -4.75
CA ILE A 31 5.49 -11.28 -5.63
C ILE A 31 5.60 -11.76 -7.10
N ALA A 32 5.59 -13.07 -7.33
CA ALA A 32 5.67 -13.65 -8.66
C ALA A 32 4.41 -13.36 -9.49
N ALA A 33 3.24 -13.32 -8.84
CA ALA A 33 1.96 -13.02 -9.48
C ALA A 33 1.73 -11.52 -9.72
N LEU A 34 2.52 -10.65 -9.06
CA LEU A 34 2.44 -9.19 -9.15
C LEU A 34 2.86 -8.70 -10.55
N THR A 35 1.93 -8.74 -11.50
CA THR A 35 2.14 -8.32 -12.89
C THR A 35 1.05 -7.34 -13.31
N ILE A 36 1.39 -6.41 -14.21
CA ILE A 36 0.43 -5.41 -14.73
C ILE A 36 -0.82 -6.09 -15.30
N ARG A 37 -0.67 -7.22 -16.00
CA ARG A 37 -1.79 -7.96 -16.57
C ARG A 37 -2.69 -8.57 -15.50
N ARG A 38 -2.12 -9.20 -14.47
CA ARG A 38 -2.88 -9.79 -13.36
C ARG A 38 -3.68 -8.71 -12.62
N ILE A 39 -3.03 -7.60 -12.30
CA ILE A 39 -3.67 -6.47 -11.62
C ILE A 39 -4.77 -5.86 -12.48
N ALA A 40 -4.53 -5.65 -13.78
CA ALA A 40 -5.53 -5.13 -14.70
C ALA A 40 -6.79 -6.02 -14.74
N THR A 41 -6.60 -7.35 -14.76
CA THR A 41 -7.71 -8.31 -14.65
C THR A 41 -8.49 -8.15 -13.34
N ASP A 42 -7.80 -7.99 -12.22
CA ASP A 42 -8.42 -7.86 -10.89
C ASP A 42 -9.27 -6.58 -10.75
N VAL A 43 -8.82 -5.46 -11.32
CA VAL A 43 -9.58 -4.19 -11.31
C VAL A 43 -10.55 -4.04 -12.48
N GLU A 44 -10.72 -5.07 -13.30
CA GLU A 44 -11.54 -5.08 -14.53
C GLU A 44 -11.14 -3.98 -15.55
N TYR A 45 -9.84 -3.65 -15.61
CA TYR A 45 -9.28 -2.72 -16.58
C TYR A 45 -8.36 -3.40 -17.59
N SER A 46 -8.05 -2.69 -18.66
CA SER A 46 -7.03 -3.12 -19.61
C SER A 46 -5.63 -2.71 -19.11
N ALA A 47 -4.60 -3.48 -19.47
CA ALA A 47 -3.22 -3.13 -19.15
C ALA A 47 -2.82 -1.70 -19.57
N PRO A 48 -3.22 -1.18 -20.76
CA PRO A 48 -2.99 0.21 -21.12
C PRO A 48 -3.56 1.24 -20.14
N VAL A 49 -4.72 0.96 -19.52
CA VAL A 49 -5.30 1.86 -18.50
C VAL A 49 -4.38 1.90 -17.29
N VAL A 50 -3.88 0.75 -16.82
CA VAL A 50 -2.91 0.71 -15.70
C VAL A 50 -1.64 1.53 -16.04
N TYR A 51 -1.15 1.44 -17.28
CA TYR A 51 0.00 2.23 -17.74
C TYR A 51 -0.24 3.74 -17.77
N GLN A 52 -1.49 4.21 -17.85
CA GLN A 52 -1.82 5.64 -17.72
C GLN A 52 -1.64 6.18 -16.28
N HIS A 53 -1.61 5.28 -15.29
CA HIS A 53 -1.40 5.61 -13.88
C HIS A 53 0.03 5.30 -13.41
N PHE A 54 0.67 4.28 -13.98
CA PHE A 54 2.01 3.84 -13.60
C PHE A 54 2.86 3.59 -14.85
N ALA A 55 4.01 4.25 -14.96
CA ALA A 55 4.85 4.18 -16.15
C ALA A 55 5.36 2.75 -16.43
N ASN A 56 5.60 1.96 -15.39
CA ASN A 56 6.07 0.58 -15.46
C ASN A 56 5.77 -0.17 -14.15
N LYS A 57 6.10 -1.48 -14.11
CA LYS A 57 5.95 -2.32 -12.91
C LYS A 57 6.72 -1.76 -11.71
N ASP A 58 7.93 -1.25 -11.92
CA ASP A 58 8.77 -0.75 -10.83
C ASP A 58 8.16 0.50 -10.17
N ALA A 59 7.55 1.39 -10.95
CA ALA A 59 6.83 2.56 -10.44
C ALA A 59 5.61 2.15 -9.60
N LEU A 60 4.92 1.08 -9.98
CA LEU A 60 3.84 0.52 -9.17
C LEU A 60 4.39 -0.10 -7.88
N VAL A 61 5.46 -0.89 -7.96
CA VAL A 61 6.08 -1.52 -6.77
C VAL A 61 6.58 -0.45 -5.80
N LEU A 62 7.21 0.61 -6.28
CA LEU A 62 7.65 1.72 -5.45
C LEU A 62 6.47 2.40 -4.75
N GLU A 63 5.35 2.56 -5.45
CA GLU A 63 4.13 3.10 -4.84
C GLU A 63 3.55 2.16 -3.78
N LEU A 64 3.59 0.84 -3.98
CA LEU A 64 3.15 -0.14 -2.97
C LEU A 64 4.00 -0.06 -1.72
N VAL A 65 5.33 0.03 -1.86
CA VAL A 65 6.25 0.22 -0.73
C VAL A 65 5.95 1.54 -0.01
N ALA A 66 5.77 2.64 -0.76
CA ALA A 66 5.42 3.93 -0.19
C ALA A 66 4.06 3.90 0.51
N HIS A 67 3.08 3.18 -0.03
CA HIS A 67 1.77 2.98 0.56
C HIS A 67 1.87 2.22 1.89
N GLY A 68 2.59 1.09 1.92
CA GLY A 68 2.84 0.34 3.15
C GLY A 68 3.52 1.19 4.23
N HIS A 69 4.54 1.97 3.85
CA HIS A 69 5.20 2.92 4.75
C HIS A 69 4.23 3.97 5.32
N ARG A 70 3.33 4.53 4.51
CA ARG A 70 2.33 5.49 4.98
C ARG A 70 1.34 4.86 5.95
N LEU A 71 0.90 3.63 5.69
CA LEU A 71 0.01 2.90 6.58
C LEU A 71 0.68 2.66 7.93
N MET A 72 1.92 2.16 7.91
CA MET A 72 2.73 1.95 9.11
C MET A 72 2.92 3.26 9.91
N LEU A 73 3.30 4.36 9.26
CA LEU A 73 3.45 5.66 9.91
C LEU A 73 2.13 6.17 10.51
N SER A 74 1.00 5.95 9.83
CA SER A 74 -0.32 6.29 10.34
C SER A 74 -0.67 5.48 11.59
N GLU A 75 -0.41 4.17 11.57
CA GLU A 75 -0.62 3.28 12.70
C GLU A 75 0.20 3.69 13.93
N PHE A 76 1.50 3.97 13.75
CA PHE A 76 2.37 4.49 14.82
C PHE A 76 1.89 5.85 15.35
N SER A 77 1.51 6.75 14.45
CA SER A 77 0.99 8.07 14.82
C SER A 77 -0.29 7.94 15.65
N GLN A 78 -1.20 7.04 15.28
CA GLN A 78 -2.43 6.77 16.03
C GLN A 78 -2.13 6.14 17.40
N ALA A 79 -1.18 5.21 17.48
CA ALA A 79 -0.75 4.65 18.76
C ALA A 79 -0.19 5.75 19.69
N ALA A 80 0.55 6.71 19.15
CA ALA A 80 1.10 7.83 19.91
C ALA A 80 0.05 8.82 20.43
N GLN A 81 -1.13 8.91 19.80
CA GLN A 81 -2.25 9.74 20.26
C GLN A 81 -3.06 9.11 21.41
N GLU A 82 -2.72 7.89 21.85
CA GLU A 82 -3.38 7.26 23.00
C GLU A 82 -3.15 8.08 24.28
N PRO A 83 -4.22 8.57 24.95
CA PRO A 83 -4.07 9.43 26.14
C PRO A 83 -3.49 8.68 27.34
N ASP A 84 -3.89 7.42 27.52
CA ASP A 84 -3.41 6.59 28.62
C ASP A 84 -1.98 6.09 28.34
N THR A 85 -1.08 6.32 29.29
CA THR A 85 0.36 6.07 29.07
C THR A 85 0.67 4.58 28.96
N ASP A 86 0.01 3.74 29.76
CA ASP A 86 0.24 2.29 29.74
C ASP A 86 -0.28 1.67 28.44
N ARG A 87 -1.46 2.10 27.99
CA ARG A 87 -2.02 1.72 26.69
C ARG A 87 -1.18 2.24 25.54
N ARG A 88 -0.67 3.47 25.60
CA ARG A 88 0.21 4.04 24.57
C ARG A 88 1.48 3.21 24.40
N MET A 89 2.14 2.88 25.51
CA MET A 89 3.34 2.04 25.53
C MET A 89 3.04 0.65 24.96
N THR A 90 1.91 0.04 25.35
CA THR A 90 1.49 -1.27 24.86
C THR A 90 1.20 -1.26 23.35
N ARG A 91 0.53 -0.21 22.85
CA ARG A 91 0.19 -0.06 21.42
C ARG A 91 1.44 0.16 20.55
N ILE A 92 2.36 1.02 20.98
CA ILE A 92 3.62 1.25 20.27
C ILE A 92 4.47 -0.04 20.26
N ALA A 93 4.59 -0.73 21.40
CA ALA A 93 5.37 -1.97 21.51
C ALA A 93 4.78 -3.09 20.64
N SER A 94 3.45 -3.26 20.63
CA SER A 94 2.79 -4.29 19.82
C SER A 94 2.93 -4.01 18.31
N GLN A 95 2.90 -2.75 17.88
CA GLN A 95 3.17 -2.39 16.48
C GLN A 95 4.63 -2.65 16.08
N TYR A 96 5.59 -2.35 16.97
CA TYR A 96 6.99 -2.67 16.75
C TYR A 96 7.23 -4.19 16.65
N VAL A 97 6.63 -4.99 17.54
CA VAL A 97 6.74 -6.46 17.49
C VAL A 97 6.12 -7.04 16.24
N ARG A 98 4.94 -6.55 15.81
CA ARG A 98 4.31 -6.96 14.55
C ARG A 98 5.22 -6.68 13.36
N PHE A 99 5.75 -5.46 13.28
CA PHE A 99 6.67 -5.06 12.23
C PHE A 99 7.96 -5.88 12.22
N ALA A 100 8.57 -6.13 13.39
CA ALA A 100 9.77 -6.96 13.51
C ALA A 100 9.52 -8.46 13.23
N GLY A 101 8.30 -8.95 13.49
CA GLY A 101 7.90 -10.32 13.15
C GLY A 101 7.62 -10.52 11.65
N GLU A 102 7.14 -9.48 10.96
CA GLU A 102 6.88 -9.48 9.51
C GLU A 102 8.16 -9.23 8.69
N HIS A 103 9.16 -8.58 9.29
CA HIS A 103 10.49 -8.40 8.73
C HIS A 103 11.56 -8.98 9.67
N PRO A 104 11.86 -10.30 9.59
CA PRO A 104 12.98 -10.85 10.34
C PRO A 104 14.24 -10.10 9.89
N THR A 105 14.76 -9.24 10.78
CA THR A 105 16.07 -8.66 10.62
C THR A 105 17.02 -9.83 10.46
N SER A 106 17.58 -9.96 9.26
CA SER A 106 18.63 -10.90 8.96
C SER A 106 19.89 -10.49 9.72
N SER A 107 19.89 -10.66 11.04
CA SER A 107 21.10 -10.88 11.83
C SER A 107 21.49 -12.34 11.65
N ARG A 108 21.93 -12.66 10.45
CA ARG A 108 22.71 -13.87 10.18
C ARG A 108 24.04 -13.44 9.56
N SER A 109 24.97 -13.16 10.45
CA SER A 109 26.42 -13.16 10.23
C SER A 109 27.07 -13.40 11.58
#